data_AF-A0A9P7GPR2-F1
#
_entry.id   AF-A0A9P7GPR2-F1
#
_cell.length_a   1.000
_cell.length_b   1.000
_cell.length_c   1.000
_cell.angle_alpha   90.00
_cell.angle_beta   90.00
_cell.angle_gamma   90.00
#
_symmetry.space_group_name_H-M   'P 1'
#
loop_
_entity.id
_entity.type
_entity.pdbx_description
1 polymer ?
#
loop_
_entity_poly.entity_id
_entity_poly.type
_entity_poly.pdbx_seq_one_letter_code
_entity_poly.pdbx_strand_id
1 'polypeptide(L)'
;MEGTSISAQITNPLLAVDPSVKLSMNRQLFRRRLETASLELEMGKHPRFAFNLILPKVFGIDAAQALSEESKDPSGPPSASGLKFGTTYTMIGFAFEDIVPKLVAEWGLHFSELALRLKLALQLGITGLGWVCTGTWSPTSVTNFAVATHLNPTGVVLRLESIRMARRDLEDDLGRRREQEAVISLLKDTARKSQQAETSKGGE
;
A
#
# COMPACT_ATOMS: atom_id res chain seq x y z
N MET A 1 8.21 20.16 19.58
CA MET A 1 7.08 20.39 18.66
C MET A 1 6.10 19.24 18.85
N GLU A 2 4.85 19.51 19.26
CA GLU A 2 3.82 18.47 19.36
C GLU A 2 3.19 18.27 17.98
N GLY A 3 3.43 17.11 17.36
CA GLY A 3 2.84 16.75 16.08
C GLY A 3 1.42 16.25 16.27
N THR A 4 0.45 17.16 16.36
CA THR A 4 -0.97 16.81 16.22
C THR A 4 -1.33 16.96 14.75
N SER A 5 -1.76 15.88 14.11
CA SER A 5 -2.25 15.91 12.73
C SER A 5 -3.76 15.63 12.74
N ILE A 6 -4.52 16.56 12.16
CA ILE A 6 -5.97 16.43 11.99
C ILE A 6 -6.23 16.47 10.49
N SER A 7 -6.92 15.47 9.98
CA SER A 7 -7.35 15.43 8.58
C SER A 7 -8.85 15.16 8.52
N ALA A 8 -9.55 16.00 7.77
CA ALA A 8 -10.95 15.85 7.44
C ALA A 8 -11.07 15.74 5.92
N GLN A 9 -11.74 14.68 5.46
CA GLN A 9 -12.02 14.47 4.05
C GLN A 9 -13.54 14.37 3.86
N ILE A 10 -14.05 15.18 2.94
CA ILE A 10 -15.44 15.14 2.50
C ILE A 10 -15.40 14.62 1.06
N THR A 11 -15.93 13.42 0.84
CA THR A 11 -16.02 12.86 -0.51
C THR A 11 -17.40 13.19 -1.06
N ASN A 12 -17.47 14.17 -1.97
CA ASN A 12 -18.71 14.52 -2.69
C ASN A 12 -18.72 13.80 -4.06
N PRO A 13 -19.51 12.73 -4.24
CA PRO A 13 -19.87 12.29 -5.58
C PRO A 13 -21.04 13.18 -6.05
N LEU A 14 -20.94 13.76 -7.23
CA LEU A 14 -21.94 14.67 -7.83
C LEU A 14 -23.29 14.00 -8.21
N LEU A 15 -23.71 12.96 -7.49
CA LEU A 15 -24.94 12.17 -7.72
C LEU A 15 -25.48 11.67 -6.37
N ALA A 16 -26.57 12.29 -5.88
CA ALA A 16 -27.60 11.80 -4.93
C ALA A 16 -27.26 10.75 -3.85
N VAL A 17 -26.01 10.62 -3.40
CA VAL A 17 -25.55 9.67 -2.39
C VAL A 17 -25.12 10.47 -1.16
N ASP A 18 -25.61 10.05 0.02
CA ASP A 18 -25.31 10.69 1.30
C ASP A 18 -23.78 10.90 1.46
N PRO A 19 -23.32 12.12 1.77
CA PRO A 19 -21.90 12.39 1.88
C PRO A 19 -21.30 11.60 3.05
N SER A 20 -20.23 10.85 2.79
CA SER A 20 -19.44 10.25 3.87
C SER A 20 -18.43 11.27 4.39
N VAL A 21 -18.51 11.61 5.67
CA VAL A 21 -17.54 12.47 6.35
C VAL A 21 -16.54 11.58 7.07
N LYS A 22 -15.26 11.70 6.73
CA LYS A 22 -14.17 11.02 7.43
C LYS A 22 -13.34 12.03 8.21
N LEU A 23 -13.30 11.85 9.53
CA LEU A 23 -12.47 12.60 10.46
C LEU A 23 -11.42 11.66 11.04
N SER A 24 -10.16 12.06 10.94
CA SER A 24 -9.04 11.32 11.53
C SER A 24 -8.18 12.28 12.35
N MET A 25 -7.80 11.85 13.54
CA MET A 25 -6.93 12.59 14.45
C MET A 25 -5.82 11.65 14.92
N ASN A 26 -4.58 12.04 14.64
CA ASN A 26 -3.40 11.32 15.09
C ASN A 26 -2.62 12.22 16.05
N ARG A 27 -2.31 11.68 17.25
CA ARG A 27 -1.58 12.40 18.28
C ARG A 27 -0.53 11.52 18.94
N GLN A 28 0.69 12.03 19.01
CA GLN A 28 1.74 11.42 19.82
C GLN A 28 1.42 11.60 21.31
N LEU A 29 1.38 10.50 22.07
CA LEU A 29 0.98 10.55 23.49
C LEU A 29 2.10 11.04 24.41
N PHE A 30 3.35 10.74 24.06
CA PHE A 30 4.50 11.06 24.88
C PHE A 30 5.58 11.75 24.06
N ARG A 31 6.15 12.84 24.58
CA ARG A 31 7.21 13.59 23.87
C ARG A 31 8.49 12.78 23.65
N ARG A 32 8.77 11.82 24.54
CA ARG A 32 10.00 10.99 24.52
C ARG A 32 9.80 9.59 23.94
N ARG A 33 8.56 9.17 23.67
CA ARG A 33 8.26 7.85 23.11
C ARG A 33 7.51 8.01 21.80
N LEU A 34 7.72 7.09 20.88
CA LEU A 34 7.07 7.10 19.56
C LEU A 34 5.63 6.55 19.61
N GLU A 35 5.03 6.51 20.80
CA GLU A 35 3.66 6.02 21.01
C GLU A 35 2.66 7.02 20.44
N THR A 36 1.78 6.53 19.57
CA THR A 36 0.82 7.34 18.84
C THR A 36 -0.59 6.81 19.08
N ALA A 37 -1.50 7.70 19.44
CA ALA A 37 -2.94 7.41 19.44
C ALA A 37 -3.55 7.92 18.14
N SER A 38 -4.41 7.10 17.55
CA SER A 38 -5.18 7.42 16.35
C SER A 38 -6.65 7.27 16.67
N LEU A 39 -7.43 8.30 16.33
CA LEU A 39 -8.88 8.31 16.41
C LEU A 39 -9.42 8.49 15.00
N GLU A 40 -10.23 7.56 14.55
CA GLU A 40 -10.89 7.59 13.25
C GLU A 40 -12.40 7.56 13.46
N LEU A 41 -13.09 8.48 12.79
CA LEU A 41 -14.53 8.61 12.80
C LEU A 41 -15.02 8.78 11.36
N GLU A 42 -15.75 7.80 10.88
CA GLU A 42 -16.40 7.82 9.58
C GLU A 42 -17.91 7.87 9.80
N MET A 43 -18.52 8.97 9.36
CA MET A 43 -19.96 9.17 9.36
C MET A 43 -20.47 8.94 7.94
N GLY A 44 -21.32 7.94 7.75
CA GLY A 44 -21.90 7.58 6.46
C GLY A 44 -22.97 6.51 6.65
N LYS A 45 -23.32 5.78 5.58
CA LYS A 45 -24.28 4.67 5.67
C LYS A 45 -23.85 3.57 6.64
N HIS A 46 -22.54 3.39 6.78
CA HIS A 46 -21.92 2.49 7.75
C HIS A 46 -21.04 3.30 8.69
N PRO A 47 -21.58 3.84 9.79
CA PRO A 47 -20.78 4.61 10.72
C PRO A 47 -19.69 3.72 11.32
N ARG A 48 -18.46 4.23 11.31
CA ARG A 48 -17.31 3.52 11.87
C ARG A 48 -16.57 4.43 12.82
N PHE A 49 -16.30 3.93 14.00
CA PHE A 49 -15.46 4.58 14.99
C PHE A 49 -14.31 3.66 15.31
N ALA A 50 -13.08 4.16 15.32
CA ALA A 50 -11.93 3.37 15.73
C ALA A 50 -10.99 4.22 16.59
N PHE A 51 -10.55 3.63 17.69
CA PHE A 51 -9.49 4.16 18.53
C PHE A 51 -8.35 3.15 18.52
N ASN A 52 -7.17 3.57 18.10
CA ASN A 52 -5.99 2.71 18.02
C ASN A 52 -4.84 3.33 18.78
N LEU A 53 -4.20 2.53 19.63
CA LEU A 53 -2.96 2.86 20.30
C LEU A 53 -1.82 2.09 19.63
N ILE A 54 -0.88 2.80 19.02
CA ILE A 54 0.25 2.23 18.27
C ILE A 54 1.54 2.43 19.08
N LEU A 55 2.21 1.32 19.36
CA LEU A 55 3.47 1.23 20.09
C LEU A 55 4.57 0.68 19.18
N PRO A 56 5.26 1.55 18.42
CA PRO A 56 6.39 1.14 17.60
C PRO A 56 7.62 0.90 18.49
N LYS A 57 8.35 -0.17 18.21
CA LYS A 57 9.62 -0.52 18.85
C LYS A 57 10.63 -0.93 17.79
N VAL A 58 11.67 -0.13 17.65
CA VAL A 58 12.82 -0.43 16.78
C VAL A 58 13.59 -1.61 17.39
N PHE A 59 14.03 -2.55 16.56
CA PHE A 59 14.88 -3.66 16.97
C PHE A 59 15.99 -3.87 15.94
N GLY A 60 17.13 -4.38 16.40
CA GLY A 60 18.33 -4.54 15.58
C GLY A 60 19.57 -4.67 16.46
N ILE A 61 20.63 -5.26 15.93
CA ILE A 61 21.89 -5.49 16.65
C ILE A 61 22.50 -4.14 17.10
N ASP A 62 22.28 -3.08 16.33
CA ASP A 62 22.72 -1.71 16.64
C ASP A 62 21.58 -0.80 17.15
N ALA A 63 20.38 -1.34 17.45
CA ALA A 63 19.24 -0.51 17.87
C ALA A 63 19.48 0.21 19.21
N ALA A 64 20.34 -0.34 20.06
CA ALA A 64 20.79 0.34 21.28
C ALA A 64 21.69 1.54 20.97
N GLN A 65 22.54 1.48 19.94
CA GLN A 65 23.38 2.61 19.52
C GLN A 65 22.56 3.69 18.80
N ALA A 66 21.58 3.30 17.97
CA ALA A 66 20.73 4.24 17.23
C ALA A 66 19.83 5.13 18.10
N LEU A 67 19.52 4.70 19.34
CA LEU A 67 18.79 5.52 20.32
C LEU A 67 19.70 6.39 21.19
N SER A 68 21.00 6.11 21.20
CA SER A 68 21.93 6.65 22.19
C SER A 68 22.63 7.92 21.73
N GLU A 69 23.00 8.06 20.45
CA GLU A 69 23.74 9.25 20.03
C GLU A 69 23.42 9.67 18.60
N GLU A 70 23.62 10.98 18.41
CA GLU A 70 23.56 11.85 17.24
C GLU A 70 24.52 11.40 16.10
N SER A 71 24.54 10.10 15.78
CA SER A 71 25.38 9.53 14.74
C SER A 71 24.70 9.71 13.38
N LYS A 72 25.00 10.85 12.77
CA LYS A 72 25.37 11.04 11.36
C LYS A 72 25.13 9.81 10.46
N ASP A 73 24.09 9.93 9.64
CA ASP A 73 23.70 9.10 8.50
C ASP A 73 23.77 7.56 8.66
N PRO A 74 22.63 6.84 8.58
CA PRO A 74 22.60 5.38 8.55
C PRO A 74 23.14 4.78 7.24
N SER A 75 24.11 5.42 6.59
CA SER A 75 24.79 4.99 5.36
C SER A 75 25.87 3.93 5.64
N GLY A 76 25.61 3.02 6.57
CA GLY A 76 26.41 1.81 6.69
C GLY A 76 26.21 0.91 5.48
N PRO A 77 27.21 0.11 5.09
CA PRO A 77 27.04 -0.87 4.01
C PRO A 77 25.86 -1.81 4.35
N PRO A 78 25.05 -2.21 3.35
CA PRO A 78 23.95 -3.15 3.55
C PRO A 78 24.47 -4.44 4.18
N SER A 79 23.70 -5.00 5.10
CA SER A 79 24.06 -6.25 5.76
C SER A 79 23.86 -7.40 4.77
N ALA A 80 24.82 -8.31 4.70
CA ALA A 80 24.69 -9.49 3.86
C ALA A 80 23.44 -10.34 4.16
N SER A 81 22.85 -10.22 5.36
CA SER A 81 21.67 -10.97 5.77
C SER A 81 20.33 -10.27 5.52
N GLY A 82 20.31 -8.94 5.32
CA GLY A 82 19.04 -8.21 5.22
C GLY A 82 18.31 -7.96 6.55
N LEU A 83 18.79 -8.52 7.67
CA LEU A 83 18.03 -8.59 8.92
C LEU A 83 18.56 -7.64 10.01
N LYS A 84 19.49 -6.76 9.66
CA LYS A 84 20.18 -5.93 10.65
C LYS A 84 19.27 -4.87 11.27
N PHE A 85 18.33 -4.34 10.48
CA PHE A 85 17.42 -3.27 10.88
C PHE A 85 15.96 -3.64 10.65
N GLY A 86 15.15 -3.46 11.70
CA GLY A 86 13.71 -3.63 11.61
C GLY A 86 12.95 -2.82 12.65
N THR A 87 11.66 -2.70 12.41
CA THR A 87 10.73 -2.09 13.37
C THR A 87 9.59 -3.04 13.65
N THR A 88 9.40 -3.37 14.92
CA THR A 88 8.18 -4.01 15.38
C THR A 88 7.17 -2.92 15.71
N TYR A 89 5.90 -3.21 15.58
CA TYR A 89 4.87 -2.38 16.19
C TYR A 89 3.79 -3.26 16.76
N THR A 90 3.25 -2.82 17.89
CA THR A 90 2.04 -3.41 18.47
C THR A 90 0.97 -2.34 18.43
N MET A 91 -0.21 -2.70 17.96
CA MET A 91 -1.39 -1.84 18.00
C MET A 91 -2.47 -2.54 18.79
N ILE A 92 -3.06 -1.83 19.74
CA ILE A 92 -4.24 -2.29 20.46
C ILE A 92 -5.30 -1.22 20.27
N GLY A 93 -6.48 -1.63 19.86
CA GLY A 93 -7.53 -0.71 19.50
C GLY A 93 -8.90 -1.31 19.74
N PHE A 94 -9.86 -0.40 19.74
CA PHE A 94 -11.26 -0.73 19.81
C PHE A 94 -11.94 -0.04 18.63
N ALA A 95 -12.80 -0.76 17.92
CA ALA A 95 -13.55 -0.23 16.79
C ALA A 95 -15.04 -0.60 16.91
N PHE A 96 -15.92 0.32 16.50
CA PHE A 96 -17.31 0.03 16.19
C PHE A 96 -17.46 -0.01 14.68
N GLU A 97 -18.01 -1.11 14.17
CA GLU A 97 -18.53 -1.19 12.80
C GLU A 97 -20.05 -1.20 12.92
N ASP A 98 -20.69 -0.13 12.48
CA ASP A 98 -22.07 0.21 12.79
C ASP A 98 -22.31 0.29 14.31
N ILE A 99 -22.96 -0.71 14.90
CA ILE A 99 -23.27 -0.80 16.35
C ILE A 99 -22.43 -1.91 17.00
N VAL A 100 -21.67 -2.68 16.21
CA VAL A 100 -20.99 -3.88 16.70
C VAL A 100 -19.59 -3.51 17.23
N PRO A 101 -19.35 -3.64 18.55
CA PRO A 101 -18.03 -3.45 19.13
C PRO A 101 -17.08 -4.55 18.67
N LYS A 102 -15.84 -4.17 18.37
CA LYS A 102 -14.75 -5.05 17.98
C LYS A 102 -13.47 -4.61 18.69
N LEU A 103 -12.86 -5.51 19.43
CA LEU A 103 -11.51 -5.32 19.94
C LEU A 103 -10.51 -5.77 18.86
N VAL A 104 -9.50 -4.96 18.60
CA VAL A 104 -8.48 -5.25 17.60
C VAL A 104 -7.11 -5.20 18.26
N ALA A 105 -6.33 -6.27 18.12
CA ALA A 105 -4.92 -6.28 18.46
C ALA A 105 -4.14 -6.61 17.20
N GLU A 106 -3.04 -5.92 16.95
CA GLU A 106 -2.21 -6.12 15.78
C GLU A 106 -0.74 -6.08 16.17
N TRP A 107 0.01 -7.03 15.63
CA TRP A 107 1.45 -7.11 15.73
C TRP A 107 2.02 -7.04 14.33
N GLY A 108 2.98 -6.14 14.12
CA GLY A 108 3.65 -6.01 12.85
C GLY A 108 5.15 -6.05 12.98
N LEU A 109 5.78 -6.60 11.96
CA LEU A 109 7.22 -6.62 11.76
C LEU A 109 7.50 -5.95 10.42
N HIS A 110 8.43 -5.01 10.39
CA HIS A 110 8.88 -4.38 9.17
C HIS A 110 10.40 -4.51 9.07
N PHE A 111 10.85 -5.18 8.02
CA PHE A 111 12.25 -5.34 7.67
C PHE A 111 12.56 -4.33 6.56
N SER A 112 13.23 -3.24 6.92
CA SER A 112 13.48 -2.14 6.00
C SER A 112 14.39 -2.54 4.84
N GLU A 113 15.34 -3.44 5.09
CA GLU A 113 16.34 -3.87 4.09
C GLU A 113 15.77 -4.87 3.06
N LEU A 114 14.86 -5.76 3.48
CA LEU A 114 14.12 -6.63 2.54
C LEU A 114 12.90 -5.95 1.93
N ALA A 115 12.54 -4.75 2.41
CA ALA A 115 11.26 -4.10 2.17
C ALA A 115 10.07 -5.07 2.38
N LEU A 116 10.19 -5.91 3.41
CA LEU A 116 9.20 -6.89 3.81
C LEU A 116 8.45 -6.35 5.02
N ARG A 117 7.13 -6.45 4.99
CA ARG A 117 6.27 -6.13 6.13
C ARG A 117 5.33 -7.30 6.39
N LEU A 118 5.38 -7.81 7.61
CA LEU A 118 4.50 -8.84 8.11
C LEU A 118 3.58 -8.20 9.14
N LYS A 119 2.32 -8.60 9.14
CA LYS A 119 1.29 -8.08 10.03
C LYS A 119 0.39 -9.24 10.43
N LEU A 120 0.15 -9.38 11.72
CA LEU A 120 -0.78 -10.32 12.31
C LEU A 120 -1.79 -9.51 13.12
N ALA A 121 -3.05 -9.56 12.75
CA ALA A 121 -4.13 -8.92 13.48
C ALA A 121 -5.09 -9.95 14.04
N LEU A 122 -5.53 -9.71 15.26
CA LEU A 122 -6.56 -10.42 15.99
C LEU A 122 -7.74 -9.48 16.15
N GLN A 123 -8.93 -9.96 15.81
CA GLN A 123 -10.18 -9.21 15.95
C GLN A 123 -11.13 -10.03 16.79
N LEU A 124 -11.61 -9.47 17.90
CA LEU A 124 -12.62 -10.10 18.75
C LEU A 124 -13.87 -9.22 18.74
N GLY A 125 -14.93 -9.69 18.10
CA GLY A 125 -16.22 -9.01 18.06
C GLY A 125 -17.37 -9.93 18.46
N ILE A 126 -18.59 -9.41 18.39
CA ILE A 126 -19.82 -10.19 18.65
C ILE A 126 -19.95 -11.37 17.67
N THR A 127 -19.46 -11.20 16.44
CA THR A 127 -19.44 -12.25 15.41
C THR A 127 -18.40 -13.35 15.66
N GLY A 128 -17.57 -13.20 16.70
CA GLY A 128 -16.54 -14.16 17.09
C GLY A 128 -15.11 -13.64 16.92
N LEU A 129 -14.17 -14.57 16.99
CA LEU A 129 -12.73 -14.33 16.87
C LEU A 129 -12.28 -14.46 15.41
N GLY A 130 -11.70 -13.40 14.86
CA GLY A 130 -11.08 -13.37 13.54
C GLY A 130 -9.57 -13.15 13.63
N TRP A 131 -8.82 -13.78 12.73
CA TRP A 131 -7.39 -13.61 12.57
C TRP A 131 -7.08 -13.14 11.16
N VAL A 132 -6.13 -12.22 11.02
CA VAL A 132 -5.66 -11.73 9.73
C VAL A 132 -4.15 -11.77 9.71
N CYS A 133 -3.57 -12.57 8.83
CA CYS A 133 -2.14 -12.57 8.57
C CYS A 133 -1.90 -11.90 7.22
N THR A 134 -1.07 -10.87 7.18
CA THR A 134 -0.73 -10.13 5.97
C THR A 134 0.77 -10.05 5.82
N GLY A 135 1.27 -10.40 4.63
CA GLY A 135 2.65 -10.20 4.22
C GLY A 135 2.69 -9.33 2.98
N THR A 136 3.40 -8.22 3.04
CA THR A 136 3.65 -7.36 1.89
C THR A 136 5.14 -7.28 1.61
N TRP A 137 5.55 -7.53 0.38
CA TRP A 137 6.93 -7.43 -0.07
C TRP A 137 7.02 -6.40 -1.19
N SER A 138 7.87 -5.40 -1.00
CA SER A 138 8.04 -4.25 -1.90
C SER A 138 9.52 -4.08 -2.26
N PRO A 139 10.12 -5.02 -3.01
CA PRO A 139 11.56 -4.99 -3.29
C PRO A 139 11.99 -3.72 -4.04
N THR A 140 11.08 -3.14 -4.81
CA THR A 140 11.30 -1.94 -5.63
C THR A 140 10.03 -1.10 -5.58
N SER A 141 10.16 0.23 -5.70
CA SER A 141 9.03 1.17 -5.72
C SER A 141 7.93 0.88 -6.76
N VAL A 142 8.23 0.03 -7.76
CA VAL A 142 7.35 -0.28 -8.90
C VAL A 142 6.56 -1.59 -8.70
N THR A 143 7.04 -2.50 -7.86
CA THR A 143 6.47 -3.85 -7.71
C THR A 143 6.15 -4.13 -6.26
N ASN A 144 4.86 -4.32 -5.96
CA ASN A 144 4.37 -4.67 -4.64
C ASN A 144 3.63 -6.00 -4.71
N PHE A 145 4.03 -6.95 -3.88
CA PHE A 145 3.31 -8.20 -3.66
C PHE A 145 2.68 -8.16 -2.28
N ALA A 146 1.39 -8.48 -2.18
CA ALA A 146 0.67 -8.56 -0.93
C ALA A 146 -0.10 -9.87 -0.87
N VAL A 147 0.04 -10.58 0.24
CA VAL A 147 -0.73 -11.79 0.55
C VAL A 147 -1.42 -11.54 1.88
N ALA A 148 -2.73 -11.75 1.93
CA ALA A 148 -3.52 -11.66 3.15
C ALA A 148 -4.34 -12.94 3.33
N THR A 149 -4.29 -13.52 4.52
CA THR A 149 -5.12 -14.66 4.92
C THR A 149 -6.01 -14.21 6.07
N HIS A 150 -7.32 -14.30 5.87
CA HIS A 150 -8.33 -14.01 6.87
C HIS A 150 -8.91 -15.34 7.34
N LEU A 151 -8.85 -15.60 8.65
CA LEU A 151 -9.48 -16.75 9.28
C LEU A 151 -10.60 -16.23 10.17
N ASN A 152 -11.83 -16.56 9.81
CA ASN A 152 -13.02 -16.26 10.59
C ASN A 152 -13.73 -17.57 10.95
N PRO A 153 -14.64 -17.58 11.93
CA PRO A 153 -15.41 -18.77 12.27
C PRO A 153 -16.24 -19.31 11.09
N THR A 154 -16.58 -18.42 10.15
CA THR A 154 -17.35 -18.75 8.94
C THR A 154 -16.50 -19.31 7.80
N GLY A 155 -15.18 -19.17 7.84
CA GLY A 155 -14.30 -19.68 6.78
C GLY A 155 -12.94 -19.00 6.71
N VAL A 156 -12.13 -19.48 5.77
CA VAL A 156 -10.80 -18.95 5.47
C VAL A 156 -10.82 -18.27 4.10
N VAL A 157 -10.35 -17.03 4.03
CA VAL A 157 -10.23 -16.26 2.80
C VAL A 157 -8.77 -15.94 2.56
N LEU A 158 -8.24 -16.41 1.44
CA LEU A 158 -6.89 -16.10 0.98
C LEU A 158 -6.99 -15.07 -0.16
N ARG A 159 -6.29 -13.94 0.00
CA ARG A 159 -6.22 -12.85 -0.97
C ARG A 159 -4.77 -12.65 -1.40
N LEU A 160 -4.51 -12.79 -2.68
CA LEU A 160 -3.21 -12.50 -3.29
C LEU A 160 -3.38 -11.29 -4.20
N GLU A 161 -2.55 -10.29 -3.99
CA GLU A 161 -2.51 -9.09 -4.82
C GLU A 161 -1.08 -8.85 -5.30
N SER A 162 -0.95 -8.61 -6.60
CA SER A 162 0.30 -8.13 -7.20
C SER A 162 0.02 -6.81 -7.87
N ILE A 163 0.57 -5.73 -7.32
CA ILE A 163 0.45 -4.40 -7.90
C ILE A 163 1.75 -4.12 -8.63
N ARG A 164 1.68 -4.09 -9.96
CA ARG A 164 2.72 -3.51 -10.81
C ARG A 164 2.28 -2.09 -11.14
N MET A 165 3.08 -1.10 -10.78
CA MET A 165 2.75 0.28 -11.15
C MET A 165 2.87 0.46 -12.67
N ALA A 166 1.82 1.04 -13.26
CA ALA A 166 1.50 1.17 -14.68
C ALA A 166 2.55 1.85 -15.59
N ARG A 167 3.73 2.24 -15.07
CA ARG A 167 4.81 2.82 -15.86
C ARG A 167 5.33 1.84 -16.92
N ARG A 168 5.37 0.55 -16.59
CA ARG A 168 5.74 -0.49 -17.55
C ARG A 168 4.66 -0.67 -18.62
N ASP A 169 3.39 -0.65 -18.22
CA ASP A 169 2.27 -0.76 -19.15
C ASP A 169 2.23 0.44 -20.13
N LEU A 170 2.64 1.63 -19.68
CA LEU A 170 2.78 2.80 -20.54
C LEU A 170 3.97 2.67 -21.53
N GLU A 171 5.11 2.17 -21.06
CA GLU A 171 6.27 1.91 -21.94
C GLU A 171 5.97 0.81 -22.97
N ASP A 172 5.26 -0.25 -22.56
CA ASP A 172 4.81 -1.32 -23.45
C ASP A 172 3.79 -0.81 -24.48
N ASP A 173 2.87 0.09 -24.09
CA ASP A 173 1.90 0.70 -25.01
C ASP A 173 2.58 1.64 -26.02
N LEU A 174 3.55 2.43 -25.57
CA LEU A 174 4.37 3.27 -26.45
C LEU A 174 5.21 2.44 -27.42
N GLY A 175 5.74 1.30 -26.98
CA GLY A 175 6.44 0.34 -27.83
C GLY A 175 5.54 -0.20 -28.95
N ARG A 176 4.35 -0.68 -28.60
CA ARG A 176 3.36 -1.18 -29.57
C ARG A 176 2.92 -0.14 -30.57
N ARG A 177 2.73 1.13 -30.16
CA ARG A 177 2.38 2.22 -31.08
C ARG A 177 3.46 2.48 -32.11
N ARG A 178 4.74 2.48 -31.71
CA ARG A 178 5.86 2.67 -32.65
C ARG A 178 5.95 1.53 -33.66
N GLU A 179 5.73 0.30 -33.24
CA GLU A 179 5.70 -0.86 -34.15
C GLU A 179 4.54 -0.75 -35.15
N GLN A 180 3.34 -0.36 -34.69
CA GLN A 180 2.19 -0.16 -35.57
C GLN A 180 2.44 0.96 -36.59
N GLU A 181 3.00 2.09 -36.17
CA GLU A 181 3.33 3.20 -37.07
C GLU A 181 4.38 2.78 -38.13
N ALA A 182 5.40 2.02 -37.72
CA ALA A 182 6.39 1.49 -38.64
C ALA A 182 5.76 0.56 -39.68
N VAL A 183 4.89 -0.37 -39.27
CA VAL A 183 4.18 -1.27 -40.20
C VAL A 183 3.28 -0.48 -41.15
N ILE A 184 2.57 0.54 -40.65
CA ILE A 184 1.72 1.39 -41.48
C ILE A 184 2.53 2.14 -42.54
N SER A 185 3.72 2.67 -42.18
CA SER A 185 4.59 3.32 -43.17
C SER A 185 5.08 2.34 -44.25
N LEU A 186 5.45 1.12 -43.86
CA LEU A 186 5.94 0.09 -44.77
C LEU A 186 4.86 -0.37 -45.75
N LEU A 187 3.61 -0.52 -45.27
CA LEU A 187 2.46 -0.82 -46.12
C LEU A 187 2.15 0.33 -47.09
N LYS A 188 2.22 1.58 -46.63
CA LYS A 188 2.03 2.76 -47.49
C LYS A 188 3.08 2.85 -48.59
N ASP A 189 4.35 2.61 -48.26
CA ASP A 189 5.43 2.63 -49.24
C ASP A 189 5.32 1.48 -50.25
N THR A 190 4.91 0.30 -49.78
CA THR A 190 4.65 -0.86 -50.65
C THR A 190 3.49 -0.59 -51.61
N ALA A 191 2.38 -0.03 -51.11
CA ALA A 191 1.22 0.33 -51.93
C ALA A 191 1.54 1.43 -52.96
N ARG A 192 2.34 2.43 -52.59
CA ARG A 192 2.83 3.46 -53.54
C ARG A 192 3.69 2.84 -54.63
N LYS A 193 4.58 1.91 -54.27
CA LYS A 193 5.46 1.23 -55.21
C LYS A 193 4.69 0.34 -56.19
N SER A 194 3.65 -0.37 -55.73
CA SER A 194 2.78 -1.16 -56.62
C SER A 194 1.96 -0.26 -57.56
N GLN A 195 1.43 0.86 -57.05
CA GLN A 195 0.67 1.82 -57.89
C GLN A 195 1.55 2.44 -58.99
N GLN A 196 2.80 2.81 -58.67
CA GLN A 196 3.75 3.29 -59.67
C GLN A 196 4.05 2.23 -60.75
N ALA A 197 4.23 0.97 -60.35
CA ALA A 197 4.47 -0.14 -61.28
C ALA A 197 3.28 -0.36 -62.24
N GLU A 198 2.04 -0.23 -61.75
CA GLU A 198 0.84 -0.36 -62.60
C GLU A 198 0.71 0.80 -63.59
N THR A 199 0.94 2.05 -63.15
CA THR A 199 0.88 3.21 -64.07
C THR A 199 1.93 3.16 -65.18
N SER A 200 3.04 2.44 -64.98
CA SER A 200 4.08 2.26 -65.99
C SER A 200 3.77 1.19 -67.05
N LYS A 201 2.78 0.32 -66.82
CA LYS A 201 2.43 -0.80 -67.73
C LYS A 201 1.15 -0.59 -68.54
N GLY A 202 0.30 0.38 -68.19
CA GLY A 202 -1.02 0.59 -68.80
C GLY A 202 -1.06 1.58 -69.98
N GLY A 203 0.08 1.91 -70.59
CA GLY A 203 0.17 2.85 -71.72
C GLY A 203 0.61 2.17 -73.01
N GLU A 204 -0.23 1.28 -73.54
CA GLU A 204 -0.18 0.80 -74.94
C GLU A 204 -1.60 0.75 -75.51
#